data_AF-A0A956U030-F1
#
_entry.id   AF-A0A956U030-F1
#
_cell.length_a   1.000
_cell.length_b   1.000
_cell.length_c   1.000
_cell.angle_alpha   90.00
_cell.angle_beta   90.00
_cell.angle_gamma   90.00
#
_symmetry.space_group_name_H-M   'P 1'
#
loop_
_entity.id
_entity.type
_entity.pdbx_description
1 polymer ?
#
loop_
_entity_poly.entity_id
_entity_poly.type
_entity_poly.pdbx_seq_one_letter_code
_entity_poly.pdbx_strand_id
1 'polypeptide(L)'
;MENEQYEQRKEKLNELRALGINPYANGYKPGHLAGELLAKYGETPTEDFEKLEDVFTLAGRVVALRDFGKSLFFHIADRSGRIQGYIKADVVGPDELKLFKKYVDLGDFIGMEGRLFKTKTGELTVNVSGFTFLTKTLHPLPEKWHGLKDV
;
A
#
# COMPACT_ATOMS: atom_id res chain seq x y z
N MET A 1 -21.58 -11.29 -7.75
CA MET A 1 -20.46 -10.32 -7.82
C MET A 1 -20.19 -9.63 -6.49
N GLU A 2 -20.98 -8.66 -6.02
CA GLU A 2 -20.66 -7.95 -4.75
C GLU A 2 -20.66 -8.88 -3.52
N ASN A 3 -21.66 -9.76 -3.40
CA ASN A 3 -21.75 -10.73 -2.32
C ASN A 3 -20.60 -11.76 -2.34
N GLU A 4 -20.10 -12.13 -3.53
CA GLU A 4 -18.97 -13.07 -3.67
C GLU A 4 -17.65 -12.42 -3.25
N GLN A 5 -17.42 -11.15 -3.63
CA GLN A 5 -16.24 -10.41 -3.18
C GLN A 5 -16.26 -10.16 -1.67
N TYR A 6 -17.44 -9.93 -1.10
CA TYR A 6 -17.60 -9.80 0.35
C TYR A 6 -17.22 -11.08 1.09
N GLU A 7 -17.75 -12.23 0.69
CA GLU A 7 -17.41 -13.50 1.35
C GLU A 7 -15.93 -13.86 1.15
N GLN A 8 -15.34 -13.65 -0.02
CA GLN A 8 -13.90 -13.83 -0.23
C GLN A 8 -13.04 -12.94 0.69
N ARG A 9 -13.41 -11.66 0.86
CA ARG A 9 -12.69 -10.73 1.75
C ARG A 9 -12.84 -11.12 3.22
N LYS A 10 -14.00 -11.66 3.59
CA LYS A 10 -14.29 -12.17 4.94
C LYS A 10 -13.54 -13.48 5.23
N GLU A 11 -13.39 -14.36 4.24
CA GLU A 11 -12.52 -15.55 4.34
C GLU A 11 -11.06 -15.12 4.58
N LYS A 12 -10.53 -14.20 3.76
CA LYS A 12 -9.19 -13.63 3.95
C LYS A 12 -9.02 -13.01 5.34
N LEU A 13 -10.03 -12.30 5.85
CA LEU A 13 -10.03 -11.74 7.20
C LEU A 13 -9.87 -12.82 8.28
N ASN A 14 -10.61 -13.92 8.14
CA ASN A 14 -10.55 -15.04 9.07
C ASN A 14 -9.20 -15.76 9.01
N GLU A 15 -8.65 -15.94 7.80
CA GLU A 15 -7.30 -16.50 7.63
C GLU A 15 -6.22 -15.63 8.28
N LEU A 16 -6.27 -14.30 8.09
CA LEU A 16 -5.33 -13.38 8.75
C LEU A 16 -5.36 -13.56 10.27
N ARG A 17 -6.56 -13.67 10.86
CA ARG A 17 -6.73 -13.91 12.31
C ARG A 17 -6.17 -15.27 12.71
N ALA A 18 -6.39 -16.32 11.93
CA ALA A 18 -5.84 -17.65 12.20
C ALA A 18 -4.31 -17.68 12.13
N LEU A 19 -3.70 -16.84 11.31
CA LEU A 19 -2.25 -16.62 11.25
C LEU A 19 -1.71 -15.74 12.38
N GLY A 20 -2.57 -15.27 13.30
CA GLY A 20 -2.19 -14.37 14.39
C GLY A 20 -1.94 -12.92 13.97
N ILE A 21 -2.31 -12.55 12.74
CA ILE A 21 -2.13 -11.20 12.20
C ILE A 21 -3.37 -10.39 12.54
N ASN A 22 -3.18 -9.23 13.17
CA ASN A 22 -4.29 -8.32 13.46
C ASN A 22 -4.67 -7.50 12.20
N PRO A 23 -5.87 -7.70 11.62
CA PRO A 23 -6.32 -6.97 10.43
C PRO A 23 -6.83 -5.54 10.74
N TYR A 24 -6.94 -5.19 12.02
CA TYR A 24 -7.42 -3.90 12.52
C TYR A 24 -6.43 -3.35 13.55
N ALA A 25 -5.25 -2.93 13.08
CA ALA A 25 -4.22 -2.39 13.95
C ALA A 25 -4.59 -1.00 14.49
N ASN A 26 -4.47 -0.83 15.80
CA ASN A 26 -4.63 0.45 16.48
C ASN A 26 -3.25 1.08 16.74
N GLY A 27 -3.19 2.42 16.73
CA GLY A 27 -2.00 3.15 17.17
C GLY A 27 -0.88 3.30 16.15
N TYR A 28 -1.06 2.88 14.90
CA TYR A 28 -0.11 3.19 13.83
C TYR A 28 -0.06 4.71 13.60
N LYS A 29 1.14 5.30 13.73
CA LYS A 29 1.38 6.73 13.56
C LYS A 29 2.30 6.94 12.35
N PRO A 30 1.76 7.28 11.16
CA PRO A 30 2.60 7.60 10.01
C PRO A 30 3.38 8.88 10.30
N GLY A 31 4.69 8.84 10.10
CA GLY A 31 5.58 10.00 10.21
C GLY A 31 5.48 10.99 9.05
N HIS A 32 4.87 10.59 7.92
CA HIS A 32 4.83 11.42 6.72
C HIS A 32 3.49 11.31 6.00
N LEU A 33 3.10 12.38 5.32
CA LEU A 33 2.01 12.39 4.36
C LEU A 33 2.53 12.27 2.91
N ALA A 34 1.76 11.62 2.05
CA ALA A 34 2.11 11.38 0.65
C ALA A 34 2.37 12.70 -0.11
N GLY A 35 1.51 13.68 0.05
CA GLY A 35 1.62 15.01 -0.57
C GLY A 35 2.84 15.79 -0.09
N GLU A 36 3.23 15.64 1.19
CA GLU A 36 4.44 16.27 1.74
C GLU A 36 5.70 15.69 1.10
N LEU A 37 5.77 14.36 0.97
CA LEU A 37 6.91 13.70 0.31
C LEU A 37 6.97 14.03 -1.18
N LEU A 38 5.82 14.08 -1.87
CA LEU A 38 5.76 14.50 -3.26
C LEU A 38 6.23 15.94 -3.45
N ALA A 39 5.80 16.87 -2.59
CA ALA A 39 6.23 18.27 -2.67
C ALA A 39 7.73 18.41 -2.39
N LYS A 40 8.28 17.63 -1.45
CA LYS A 40 9.68 17.72 -1.04
C LYS A 40 10.65 17.00 -1.99
N TYR A 41 10.26 15.85 -2.52
CA TYR A 41 11.14 14.94 -3.25
C TYR A 41 10.69 14.65 -4.70
N GLY A 42 9.53 15.13 -5.13
CA GLY A 42 8.97 14.83 -6.45
C GLY A 42 9.88 15.26 -7.61
N GLU A 43 10.58 16.38 -7.47
CA GLU A 43 11.51 16.91 -8.47
C GLU A 43 12.98 16.52 -8.22
N THR A 44 13.28 15.81 -7.13
CA THR A 44 14.65 15.40 -6.80
C THR A 44 15.20 14.44 -7.86
N PRO A 45 16.44 14.65 -8.35
CA PRO A 45 17.11 13.73 -9.26
C PRO A 45 17.30 12.33 -8.66
N THR A 46 17.30 11.29 -9.50
CA THR A 46 17.43 9.89 -9.04
C THR A 46 18.70 9.65 -8.21
N GLU A 47 19.81 10.29 -8.60
CA GLU A 47 21.13 10.15 -7.98
C GLU A 47 21.18 10.64 -6.53
N ASP A 48 20.31 11.58 -6.16
CA ASP A 48 20.29 12.12 -4.80
C ASP A 48 19.58 11.22 -3.80
N PHE A 49 18.75 10.28 -4.27
CA PHE A 49 18.13 9.28 -3.39
C PHE A 49 19.13 8.26 -2.85
N GLU A 50 20.26 8.03 -3.52
CA GLU A 50 21.31 7.14 -3.01
C GLU A 50 21.95 7.67 -1.72
N LYS A 51 21.94 9.00 -1.53
CA LYS A 51 22.45 9.67 -0.33
C LYS A 51 21.42 9.73 0.81
N LEU A 52 20.15 9.41 0.51
CA LEU A 52 19.05 9.50 1.46
C LEU A 52 18.89 8.16 2.19
N GLU A 53 19.43 8.10 3.41
CA GLU A 53 19.35 6.88 4.23
C GLU A 53 18.05 6.77 5.05
N ASP A 54 17.28 7.87 5.10
CA ASP A 54 16.05 8.01 5.87
C ASP A 54 15.00 6.94 5.53
N VAL A 55 14.31 6.45 6.55
CA VAL A 55 13.16 5.57 6.43
C VAL A 55 11.88 6.38 6.57
N PHE A 56 11.01 6.26 5.59
CA PHE A 56 9.74 6.98 5.52
C PHE A 56 8.59 6.04 5.84
N THR A 57 7.82 6.38 6.87
CA THR A 57 6.58 5.68 7.24
C THR A 57 5.36 6.45 6.75
N LEU A 58 4.45 5.79 6.05
CA LEU A 58 3.18 6.35 5.56
C LEU A 58 2.02 5.41 5.85
N ALA A 59 0.80 5.92 5.84
CA ALA A 59 -0.42 5.13 5.89
C ALA A 59 -1.45 5.66 4.92
N GLY A 60 -2.20 4.77 4.29
CA GLY A 60 -3.23 5.17 3.35
C GLY A 60 -4.04 4.00 2.81
N ARG A 61 -5.04 4.35 2.01
CA ARG A 61 -5.91 3.39 1.33
C ARG A 61 -5.25 2.88 0.05
N VAL A 62 -5.19 1.57 -0.14
CA VAL A 62 -4.71 0.94 -1.37
C VAL A 62 -5.70 1.22 -2.50
N VAL A 63 -5.27 1.95 -3.53
CA VAL A 63 -6.12 2.39 -4.65
C VAL A 63 -5.69 1.80 -6.00
N ALA A 64 -4.51 1.19 -6.06
CA ALA A 64 -4.02 0.45 -7.23
C ALA A 64 -3.05 -0.65 -6.79
N LEU A 65 -3.05 -1.77 -7.51
CA LEU A 65 -2.17 -2.93 -7.33
C LEU A 65 -1.78 -3.47 -8.71
N ARG A 66 -0.50 -3.80 -8.91
CA ARG A 66 0.03 -4.42 -10.14
C ARG A 66 1.13 -5.42 -9.80
N ASP A 67 0.89 -6.69 -10.08
CA ASP A 67 1.80 -7.79 -9.80
C ASP A 67 2.78 -8.06 -10.97
N PHE A 68 4.06 -8.25 -10.64
CA PHE A 68 5.16 -8.61 -11.56
C PHE A 68 5.94 -9.85 -11.10
N GLY A 69 5.28 -10.80 -10.44
CA GLY A 69 5.86 -12.09 -10.00
C GLY A 69 6.68 -11.96 -8.71
N LYS A 70 7.95 -11.51 -8.80
CA LYS A 70 8.83 -11.33 -7.62
C LYS A 70 8.74 -9.95 -6.99
N SER A 71 7.89 -9.09 -7.54
CA SER A 71 7.63 -7.75 -7.02
C SER A 71 6.22 -7.31 -7.35
N LEU A 72 5.77 -6.25 -6.71
CA LEU A 72 4.45 -5.66 -6.89
C LEU A 72 4.56 -4.13 -6.71
N PHE A 73 3.91 -3.40 -7.60
CA PHE A 73 3.70 -1.96 -7.46
C PHE A 73 2.28 -1.70 -6.98
N PHE A 74 2.13 -0.72 -6.10
CA PHE A 74 0.84 -0.32 -5.58
C PHE A 74 0.80 1.17 -5.32
N HIS A 75 -0.38 1.71 -5.11
CA HIS A 75 -0.55 3.09 -4.66
C HIS A 75 -1.37 3.12 -3.40
N ILE A 76 -0.91 3.89 -2.41
CA ILE A 76 -1.73 4.30 -1.28
C ILE A 76 -2.15 5.75 -1.45
N ALA A 77 -3.39 6.05 -1.06
CA ALA A 77 -3.92 7.40 -0.99
C ALA A 77 -4.20 7.77 0.48
N ASP A 78 -3.68 8.90 0.91
CA ASP A 78 -4.00 9.52 2.20
C ASP A 78 -4.77 10.83 1.98
N ARG A 79 -4.94 11.63 3.03
CA ARG A 79 -5.65 12.91 2.97
C ARG A 79 -4.97 13.99 2.11
N SER A 80 -3.68 13.83 1.82
CA SER A 80 -2.83 14.82 1.16
C SER A 80 -2.53 14.47 -0.29
N GLY A 81 -2.64 13.19 -0.66
CA GLY A 81 -2.33 12.76 -2.01
C GLY A 81 -2.16 11.24 -2.11
N ARG A 82 -1.50 10.83 -3.19
CA ARG A 82 -1.27 9.43 -3.53
C ARG A 82 0.20 9.21 -3.83
N ILE A 83 0.81 8.21 -3.20
CA ILE A 83 2.21 7.83 -3.44
C ILE A 83 2.31 6.37 -3.87
N GLN A 84 3.31 6.06 -4.69
CA GLN A 84 3.58 4.69 -5.13
C GLN A 84 4.39 3.94 -4.07
N GLY A 85 4.03 2.69 -3.82
CA GLY A 85 4.82 1.71 -3.10
C GLY A 85 5.34 0.63 -4.05
N TYR A 86 6.56 0.16 -3.80
CA TYR A 86 7.18 -0.96 -4.49
C TYR A 86 7.66 -1.97 -3.46
N ILE A 87 7.09 -3.18 -3.51
CA ILE A 87 7.45 -4.28 -2.61
C ILE A 87 8.05 -5.43 -3.43
N LYS A 88 9.20 -5.95 -3.00
CA LYS A 88 9.90 -7.05 -3.69
C LYS A 88 10.43 -8.08 -2.72
N ALA A 89 10.46 -9.34 -3.16
CA ALA A 89 10.87 -10.47 -2.33
C ALA A 89 12.30 -10.32 -1.78
N ASP A 90 13.19 -9.67 -2.53
CA ASP A 90 14.58 -9.46 -2.12
C ASP A 90 14.73 -8.51 -0.91
N VAL A 91 13.71 -7.70 -0.61
CA VAL A 91 13.73 -6.73 0.49
C VAL A 91 12.94 -7.24 1.68
N VAL A 92 11.69 -7.63 1.48
CA VAL A 92 10.79 -8.05 2.57
C VAL A 92 10.84 -9.56 2.85
N GLY A 93 11.48 -10.33 1.97
CA GLY A 93 11.42 -11.79 1.97
C GLY A 93 10.26 -12.35 1.12
N PRO A 94 10.39 -13.59 0.63
CA PRO A 94 9.39 -14.20 -0.25
C PRO A 94 8.05 -14.44 0.43
N ASP A 95 8.03 -14.77 1.72
CA ASP A 95 6.80 -15.07 2.44
C ASP A 95 6.00 -13.81 2.78
N GLU A 96 6.68 -12.72 3.12
CA GLU A 96 6.06 -11.41 3.35
C GLU A 96 5.44 -10.85 2.06
N LEU A 97 6.13 -11.02 0.91
CA LEU A 97 5.56 -10.67 -0.39
C LEU A 97 4.33 -11.52 -0.73
N LYS A 98 4.37 -12.84 -0.47
CA LYS A 98 3.19 -13.72 -0.68
C LYS A 98 2.02 -13.28 0.21
N LEU A 99 2.31 -12.91 1.45
CA LEU A 99 1.32 -12.44 2.41
C LEU A 99 0.66 -11.15 1.91
N PHE A 100 1.47 -10.17 1.50
CA PHE A 100 0.96 -8.93 0.89
C PHE A 100 0.05 -9.23 -0.30
N LYS A 101 0.52 -10.04 -1.26
CA LYS A 101 -0.23 -10.37 -2.48
C LYS A 101 -1.54 -11.11 -2.21
N LYS A 102 -1.55 -12.02 -1.24
CA LYS A 102 -2.73 -12.83 -0.92
C LYS A 102 -3.80 -12.01 -0.20
N TYR A 103 -3.39 -11.16 0.74
CA TYR A 103 -4.29 -10.59 1.74
C TYR A 103 -4.59 -9.10 1.58
N VAL A 104 -3.74 -8.33 0.88
CA VAL A 104 -4.01 -6.91 0.60
C VAL A 104 -4.87 -6.79 -0.65
N ASP A 105 -6.02 -6.15 -0.51
CA ASP A 105 -6.96 -5.87 -1.60
C ASP A 105 -7.12 -4.36 -1.82
N LEU A 106 -7.60 -3.98 -3.01
CA LEU A 106 -8.03 -2.59 -3.28
C LEU A 106 -9.07 -2.15 -2.25
N GLY A 107 -8.89 -0.96 -1.67
CA GLY A 107 -9.73 -0.40 -0.62
C GLY A 107 -9.20 -0.60 0.80
N ASP A 108 -8.31 -1.57 1.03
CA ASP A 108 -7.71 -1.78 2.36
C ASP A 108 -6.85 -0.58 2.79
N PHE A 109 -6.77 -0.37 4.10
CA PHE A 109 -5.82 0.57 4.66
C PHE A 109 -4.59 -0.17 5.16
N ILE A 110 -3.42 0.29 4.73
CA ILE A 110 -2.13 -0.25 5.13
C ILE A 110 -1.20 0.87 5.59
N GLY A 111 -0.33 0.54 6.53
CA GLY A 111 0.89 1.27 6.81
C GLY A 111 2.01 0.67 5.96
N MET A 112 2.94 1.50 5.51
CA MET A 112 4.15 1.06 4.83
C MET A 112 5.34 1.86 5.32
N GLU A 113 6.49 1.22 5.36
CA GLU A 113 7.77 1.85 5.66
C GLU A 113 8.82 1.46 4.62
N GLY A 114 9.73 2.37 4.31
CA GLY A 114 10.78 2.12 3.35
C GLY A 114 11.54 3.36 2.94
N ARG A 115 12.42 3.20 1.96
CA ARG A 115 13.24 4.30 1.42
C ARG A 115 12.64 4.86 0.15
N LEU A 116 12.80 6.16 -0.08
CA LEU A 116 12.37 6.79 -1.33
C LEU A 116 13.34 6.47 -2.46
N PHE A 117 12.81 6.30 -3.66
CA PHE A 117 13.56 6.25 -4.90
C PHE A 117 12.68 6.76 -6.05
N LYS A 118 13.28 6.95 -7.22
CA LYS A 118 12.57 7.30 -8.45
C LYS A 118 12.57 6.12 -9.40
N THR A 119 11.40 5.77 -9.93
CA THR A 119 11.31 4.76 -10.99
C THR A 119 11.88 5.29 -12.30
N LYS A 120 12.09 4.39 -13.27
CA LYS A 120 12.53 4.76 -14.64
C LYS A 120 11.58 5.74 -15.34
N THR A 121 10.30 5.75 -14.97
CA THR A 121 9.29 6.66 -15.49
C THR A 121 9.24 8.00 -14.75
N GLY A 122 10.12 8.22 -13.78
CA GLY A 122 10.20 9.46 -13.01
C GLY A 122 9.20 9.56 -11.84
N GLU A 123 8.45 8.49 -11.54
CA GLU A 123 7.49 8.50 -10.43
C GLU A 123 8.23 8.28 -9.09
N LEU A 124 7.91 9.12 -8.10
CA LEU A 124 8.42 8.99 -6.72
C LEU A 124 7.76 7.79 -6.04
N THR A 125 8.60 6.90 -5.51
CA THR A 125 8.16 5.59 -5.02
C THR A 125 8.86 5.23 -3.72
N VAL A 126 8.14 4.58 -2.81
CA VAL A 126 8.70 3.98 -1.60
C VAL A 126 9.10 2.54 -1.89
N ASN A 127 10.38 2.21 -1.77
CA ASN A 127 10.89 0.84 -1.75
C ASN A 127 10.61 0.25 -0.36
N VAL A 128 9.54 -0.52 -0.27
CA VAL A 128 8.94 -0.99 0.98
C VAL A 128 9.82 -2.03 1.64
N SER A 129 10.25 -1.74 2.87
CA SER A 129 10.95 -2.67 3.76
C SER A 129 10.04 -3.34 4.77
N GLY A 130 8.84 -2.81 4.99
CA GLY A 130 7.84 -3.38 5.87
C GLY A 130 6.45 -2.80 5.61
N PHE A 131 5.40 -3.56 5.94
CA PHE A 131 4.03 -3.06 5.88
C PHE A 131 3.22 -3.55 7.09
N THR A 132 2.08 -2.91 7.32
CA THR A 132 1.19 -3.25 8.43
C THR A 132 -0.26 -3.14 7.97
N PHE A 133 -1.08 -4.15 8.28
CA PHE A 133 -2.53 -4.05 8.09
C PHE A 133 -3.11 -3.06 9.09
N LEU A 134 -3.79 -2.03 8.60
CA LEU A 134 -4.51 -1.08 9.46
C LEU A 134 -6.00 -1.37 9.46
N THR A 135 -6.56 -1.66 8.30
CA THR A 135 -7.98 -2.01 8.18
C THR A 135 -8.22 -2.85 6.95
N LYS A 136 -8.70 -4.08 7.16
CA LYS A 136 -9.27 -4.89 6.08
C LYS A 136 -10.67 -4.39 5.72
N THR A 137 -10.87 -4.09 4.45
CA THR A 137 -12.17 -3.71 3.88
C THR A 137 -12.90 -4.93 3.35
N LEU A 138 -14.18 -5.08 3.72
CA LEU A 138 -15.04 -6.18 3.28
C LEU A 138 -15.80 -5.86 2.01
N HIS A 139 -16.08 -4.58 1.76
CA HIS A 139 -16.71 -4.14 0.52
C HIS A 139 -15.67 -3.60 -0.46
N PRO A 140 -15.81 -3.87 -1.76
CA PRO A 140 -14.95 -3.28 -2.78
C PRO A 140 -15.16 -1.77 -2.89
N LEU A 141 -14.21 -1.08 -3.53
CA LEU A 141 -14.40 0.31 -3.93
C LEU A 141 -15.51 0.41 -5.00
N PRO A 142 -16.28 1.53 -5.04
CA PRO A 142 -17.23 1.77 -6.11
C PRO A 142 -16.57 1.69 -7.48
N GLU A 143 -17.19 1.02 -8.44
CA GLU A 143 -16.68 0.98 -9.81
C GLU A 143 -16.80 2.36 -10.47
N LYS A 144 -15.74 2.81 -11.14
CA LYS A 144 -15.65 4.15 -11.76
C LYS A 144 -16.77 4.48 -12.77
N TRP A 145 -17.48 3.48 -13.28
CA TRP A 145 -18.54 3.63 -14.30
C TRP A 145 -19.93 3.87 -13.71
N HIS A 146 -20.13 3.52 -12.45
CA HIS A 146 -21.33 3.88 -11.70
C HIS A 146 -20.93 5.00 -10.75
N GLY A 147 -20.92 6.23 -11.27
CA GLY A 147 -20.73 7.42 -10.45
C GLY A 147 -21.56 7.33 -9.17
N LEU A 148 -20.99 7.78 -8.06
CA LEU A 148 -21.69 7.94 -6.79
C LEU A 148 -22.99 8.70 -7.08
N LYS A 149 -24.11 7.98 -7.19
CA LYS A 149 -25.44 8.57 -7.18
C LYS A 149 -25.70 8.88 -5.72
N ASP A 150 -25.20 10.03 -5.26
CA ASP A 150 -25.81 10.70 -4.12
C ASP A 150 -27.29 10.93 -4.46
N VAL A 151 -28.17 10.50 -3.57
CA VAL A 151 -29.59 10.89 -3.57
C VAL A 151 -29.72 12.18 -2.80
#